data_AF-A0AAW1X7L7-F1
#
_entry.id   AF-A0AAW1X7L7-F1
#
_cell.length_a   1.000
_cell.length_b   1.000
_cell.length_c   1.000
_cell.angle_alpha   90.00
_cell.angle_beta   90.00
_cell.angle_gamma   90.00
#
_symmetry.space_group_name_H-M   'P 1'
#
loop_
_entity.id
_entity.type
_entity.pdbx_description
1 polymer ?
#
loop_
_entity_poly.entity_id
_entity_poly.type
_entity_poly.pdbx_seq_one_letter_code
_entity_poly.pdbx_strand_id
1 'polypeptide(L)'
;MDAFRPTLSPCIWVKGDDPIAYIDNYYRKESYLNAYDYAINPVSGVDHWPIKNAPIQPPTYKKQHGRPKMVRRREEGEEPPARKVSATNKMPRSRYVTCSCTICGDPSHNKRTCSIELTRKTREGSIATVKNNGRKSKVNVTVD
;
A
#
# COMPACT_ATOMS: atom_id res chain seq x y z
N MET A 1 -56.10 -20.30 14.78
CA MET A 1 -55.18 -19.71 15.77
C MET A 1 -54.04 -20.70 15.95
N ASP A 2 -53.17 -20.77 14.94
CA ASP A 2 -52.11 -21.78 14.90
C ASP A 2 -51.03 -21.42 15.93
N ALA A 3 -50.81 -22.34 16.86
CA ALA A 3 -49.78 -22.22 17.88
C ALA A 3 -48.43 -22.05 17.19
N PHE A 4 -47.75 -20.94 17.53
CA PHE A 4 -46.37 -20.66 17.16
C PHE A 4 -45.50 -21.84 17.61
N ARG A 5 -45.22 -22.79 16.73
CA ARG A 5 -44.33 -23.92 17.02
C ARG A 5 -42.91 -23.34 17.06
N PRO A 6 -42.29 -23.19 18.24
CA PRO A 6 -40.93 -22.70 18.29
C PRO A 6 -40.06 -23.75 17.62
N THR A 7 -39.21 -23.34 16.69
CA THR A 7 -38.19 -24.18 16.06
C THR A 7 -37.12 -24.51 17.11
N LEU A 8 -37.47 -25.29 18.13
CA LEU A 8 -36.52 -25.96 19.00
C LEU A 8 -35.98 -27.18 18.26
N SER A 9 -34.71 -27.49 18.52
CA SER A 9 -33.99 -28.60 17.90
C SER A 9 -34.83 -29.89 17.98
N PRO A 10 -35.22 -30.50 16.83
CA PRO A 10 -36.17 -31.62 16.79
C PRO A 10 -35.81 -32.78 17.71
N CYS A 11 -34.52 -32.99 17.98
CA CYS A 11 -34.05 -34.08 18.81
C CYS A 11 -34.29 -33.89 20.32
N ILE A 12 -34.44 -32.64 20.82
CA ILE A 12 -34.75 -32.38 22.23
C ILE A 12 -36.21 -32.71 22.51
N TRP A 13 -37.10 -32.29 21.60
CA TRP A 13 -38.53 -32.54 21.70
C TRP A 13 -38.86 -34.04 21.59
N VAL A 14 -38.17 -34.77 20.71
CA VAL A 14 -38.32 -36.23 20.57
C VAL A 14 -37.88 -36.98 21.84
N LYS A 15 -36.92 -36.44 22.61
CA LYS A 15 -36.48 -37.01 23.89
C LYS A 15 -37.39 -36.66 25.07
N GLY A 16 -38.25 -35.65 24.92
CA GLY A 16 -39.09 -35.15 26.01
C GLY A 16 -38.33 -34.38 27.09
N ASP A 17 -37.08 -33.99 26.81
CA ASP A 17 -36.25 -33.25 27.75
C ASP A 17 -36.60 -31.75 27.75
N ASP A 18 -36.29 -31.07 28.86
CA ASP A 18 -36.43 -29.62 28.95
C ASP A 18 -35.42 -28.91 28.03
N PRO A 19 -35.87 -28.13 27.02
CA PRO A 19 -34.97 -27.36 26.16
C PRO A 19 -34.12 -26.35 26.93
N ILE A 20 -34.57 -25.85 28.08
CA ILE A 20 -33.83 -24.86 28.87
C ILE A 20 -32.53 -25.48 29.45
N ALA A 21 -32.52 -26.79 29.70
CA ALA A 21 -31.34 -27.49 30.20
C ALA A 21 -30.18 -27.57 29.18
N TYR A 22 -30.49 -27.42 27.89
CA TYR A 22 -29.51 -27.43 26.80
C TYR A 22 -28.99 -26.03 26.43
N ILE A 23 -29.54 -24.98 27.05
CA ILE A 23 -29.11 -23.60 26.83
C ILE A 23 -27.83 -23.35 27.64
N ASP A 24 -26.79 -22.83 26.97
CA ASP A 24 -25.54 -22.43 27.63
C ASP A 24 -25.81 -21.40 28.74
N ASN A 25 -25.03 -21.49 29.82
CA ASN A 25 -25.10 -20.56 30.94
C ASN A 25 -25.00 -19.09 30.51
N TYR A 26 -24.31 -18.80 29.40
CA TYR A 26 -24.17 -17.45 28.85
C TYR A 26 -25.50 -16.79 28.46
N TYR A 27 -26.51 -17.58 28.07
CA TYR A 27 -27.83 -17.07 27.68
C TYR A 27 -28.85 -17.06 28.82
N ARG A 28 -28.43 -17.39 30.06
CA ARG A 28 -29.32 -17.33 31.22
C ARG A 28 -29.58 -15.89 31.66
N LYS A 29 -30.74 -15.68 32.29
CA LYS A 29 -31.13 -14.39 32.86
C LYS A 29 -30.07 -13.84 33.83
N GLU A 30 -29.44 -14.70 34.62
CA GLU A 30 -28.37 -14.32 35.56
C GLU A 30 -27.18 -13.69 34.85
N SER A 31 -26.72 -14.28 33.74
CA SER A 31 -25.64 -13.75 32.91
C SER A 31 -26.01 -12.40 32.29
N TYR A 32 -27.25 -12.23 31.85
CA TYR A 32 -27.77 -10.96 31.38
C TYR A 32 -27.74 -9.89 32.48
N LEU A 33 -28.28 -10.20 33.66
CA LEU A 33 -28.27 -9.26 34.78
C LEU A 33 -26.84 -8.89 35.20
N ASN A 34 -25.93 -9.86 35.27
CA ASN A 34 -24.52 -9.61 35.59
C ASN A 34 -23.82 -8.73 34.54
N ALA A 35 -24.10 -8.93 33.25
CA ALA A 35 -23.53 -8.13 32.17
C ALA A 35 -23.99 -6.65 32.21
N TYR A 36 -25.20 -6.41 32.71
CA TYR A 36 -25.82 -5.08 32.80
C TYR A 36 -25.93 -4.55 34.24
N ASP A 37 -25.32 -5.20 35.22
CA ASP A 37 -25.35 -4.80 36.64
C ASP A 37 -24.62 -3.46 36.85
N TYR A 38 -23.60 -3.23 36.04
CA TYR A 38 -22.82 -2.00 36.07
C TYR A 38 -23.47 -0.90 35.22
N ALA A 39 -23.72 0.24 35.85
CA ALA A 39 -24.13 1.45 35.13
C ALA A 39 -22.99 1.93 34.21
N ILE A 40 -23.30 2.08 32.92
CA ILE A 40 -22.42 2.80 31.99
C ILE A 40 -22.53 4.28 32.33
N ASN A 41 -21.55 4.80 33.07
CA ASN A 41 -21.50 6.23 33.37
C ASN A 41 -21.40 7.03 32.07
N PRO A 42 -22.10 8.18 31.96
CA PRO A 42 -21.97 9.04 30.81
C PRO A 42 -20.52 9.49 30.66
N VAL A 43 -20.01 9.44 29.42
CA VAL A 43 -18.72 10.03 29.10
C VAL A 43 -18.87 11.54 29.25
N SER A 44 -17.91 12.19 29.92
CA SER A 44 -17.90 13.64 30.06
C SER A 44 -17.96 14.29 28.67
N GLY A 45 -18.87 15.26 28.50
CA GLY A 45 -19.05 15.98 27.25
C GLY A 45 -17.82 16.79 26.85
N VAL A 46 -17.81 17.26 25.60
CA VAL A 46 -16.71 18.06 25.03
C VAL A 46 -16.39 19.28 25.91
N ASP A 47 -17.40 19.88 26.54
CA ASP A 47 -17.26 21.04 27.44
C ASP A 47 -16.40 20.76 28.69
N HIS A 48 -16.31 19.49 29.11
CA HIS A 48 -15.52 19.05 30.26
C HIS A 48 -14.14 18.52 29.87
N TRP A 49 -13.80 18.49 28.58
CA TRP A 49 -12.49 18.00 28.15
C TRP A 49 -11.42 19.07 28.40
N PRO A 50 -10.23 18.68 28.89
CA PRO A 50 -9.13 19.63 29.05
C PRO A 50 -8.71 20.18 27.69
N ILE A 51 -8.76 21.50 27.54
CA ILE A 51 -8.30 22.19 26.33
C ILE A 51 -6.77 22.07 26.26
N LYS A 52 -6.28 21.28 25.30
CA LYS A 52 -4.86 21.18 24.99
C LYS A 52 -4.53 22.08 23.82
N ASN A 53 -3.78 23.16 24.07
CA ASN A 53 -3.29 24.09 23.04
C ASN A 53 -2.03 23.60 22.30
N ALA A 54 -1.75 22.29 22.36
CA ALA A 54 -0.57 21.71 21.73
C ALA A 54 -0.87 21.33 20.27
N PRO A 55 0.09 21.52 19.34
CA PRO A 55 -0.06 21.03 17.98
C PRO A 55 -0.22 19.50 18.00
N ILE A 56 -1.28 19.00 17.34
CA ILE A 56 -1.52 17.56 17.19
C ILE A 56 -0.39 16.99 16.34
N GLN A 57 0.44 16.16 16.95
CA GLN A 57 1.49 15.43 16.24
C GLN A 57 0.84 14.39 15.31
N PRO A 58 1.35 14.21 14.08
CA PRO A 58 0.84 13.16 13.23
C PRO A 58 1.07 11.80 13.90
N PRO A 59 0.15 10.83 13.69
CA PRO A 59 0.39 9.47 14.14
C PRO A 59 1.71 8.95 13.57
N THR A 60 2.42 8.15 14.35
CA THR A 60 3.66 7.52 13.88
C THR A 60 3.35 6.65 12.67
N TYR A 61 3.99 6.96 11.54
CA TYR A 61 3.82 6.16 10.33
C TYR A 61 4.42 4.76 10.57
N LYS A 62 3.55 3.75 10.55
CA LYS A 62 3.98 2.35 10.47
C LYS A 62 3.84 1.91 9.03
N LYS A 63 4.94 1.44 8.44
CA LYS A 63 4.91 0.81 7.11
C LYS A 63 4.02 -0.41 7.19
N GLN A 64 2.85 -0.35 6.54
CA GLN A 64 1.98 -1.49 6.43
C GLN A 64 2.68 -2.60 5.65
N HIS A 65 2.39 -3.85 6.00
CA HIS A 65 2.78 -4.98 5.18
C HIS A 65 2.18 -4.75 3.80
N GLY A 66 3.05 -4.57 2.82
CA GLY A 66 2.63 -4.38 1.43
C GLY A 66 1.87 -5.61 0.95
N ARG A 67 1.24 -5.48 -0.22
CA ARG A 67 0.60 -6.60 -0.89
C ARG A 67 1.55 -7.81 -0.94
N PRO A 68 1.12 -9.01 -0.50
CA PRO A 68 1.92 -10.21 -0.65
C PRO A 68 2.38 -10.39 -2.09
N LYS A 69 3.62 -10.85 -2.28
CA LYS A 69 4.16 -11.09 -3.61
C LYS A 69 3.31 -12.14 -4.33
N MET A 70 2.86 -11.85 -5.54
CA MET A 70 2.07 -12.82 -6.34
C MET A 70 2.83 -14.10 -6.66
N VAL A 71 4.15 -14.02 -6.76
CA VAL A 71 5.00 -15.16 -7.09
C VAL A 71 5.86 -15.51 -5.87
N ARG A 72 5.82 -16.77 -5.44
CA ARG A 72 6.66 -17.25 -4.34
C ARG A 72 8.16 -17.06 -4.62
N ARG A 73 8.98 -17.11 -3.58
CA ARG A 73 10.43 -17.22 -3.72
C ARG A 73 10.75 -18.64 -4.20
N ARG A 74 11.71 -18.78 -5.13
CA ARG A 74 12.19 -20.10 -5.57
C ARG A 74 13.27 -20.62 -4.64
N GLU A 75 13.36 -21.93 -4.54
CA GLU A 75 14.40 -22.64 -3.81
C GLU A 75 15.61 -22.90 -4.72
N GLU A 76 16.76 -23.24 -4.12
CA GLU A 76 17.98 -23.54 -4.86
C GLU A 76 17.78 -24.81 -5.70
N GLY A 77 17.94 -24.70 -7.03
CA GLY A 77 17.76 -25.81 -7.97
C GLY A 77 16.46 -25.78 -8.78
N GLU A 78 15.54 -24.86 -8.49
CA GLU A 78 14.29 -24.75 -9.24
C GLU A 78 14.47 -23.98 -10.57
N GLU A 79 14.11 -24.62 -11.70
CA GLU A 79 14.21 -24.01 -13.02
C GLU A 79 13.33 -22.74 -13.11
N PRO A 80 13.84 -21.63 -13.68
CA PRO A 80 12.98 -20.49 -13.94
C PRO A 80 11.80 -20.87 -14.85
N PRO A 81 10.57 -20.42 -14.55
CA PRO A 81 9.45 -20.56 -15.44
C PRO A 81 9.85 -19.90 -16.75
N ALA A 82 9.50 -20.58 -17.85
CA ALA A 82 9.69 -20.07 -19.19
C ALA A 82 9.29 -18.60 -19.20
N ARG A 83 10.23 -17.74 -19.61
CA ARG A 83 9.93 -16.32 -19.82
C ARG A 83 8.75 -16.32 -20.77
N LYS A 84 7.55 -15.97 -20.28
CA LYS A 84 6.47 -15.58 -21.16
C LYS A 84 7.04 -14.35 -21.85
N VAL A 85 7.63 -14.57 -23.02
CA VAL A 85 7.82 -13.54 -24.04
C VAL A 85 6.40 -13.07 -24.24
N SER A 86 6.03 -11.98 -23.56
CA SER A 86 4.70 -11.43 -23.67
C SER A 86 4.59 -10.97 -25.11
N ALA A 87 4.11 -11.86 -25.96
CA ALA A 87 3.57 -11.58 -27.27
C ALA A 87 2.32 -10.73 -27.03
N THR A 88 2.52 -9.45 -26.74
CA THR A 88 1.46 -8.45 -26.75
C THR A 88 2.11 -7.10 -27.05
N ASN A 89 2.34 -6.87 -28.34
CA ASN A 89 2.22 -5.56 -29.01
C ASN A 89 2.68 -4.33 -28.21
N LYS A 90 3.89 -4.33 -27.66
CA LYS A 90 4.55 -3.07 -27.28
C LYS A 90 5.43 -2.65 -28.44
N MET A 91 4.91 -1.78 -29.28
CA MET A 91 5.71 -1.12 -30.32
C MET A 91 6.87 -0.39 -29.62
N PRO A 92 8.13 -0.62 -30.03
CA PRO A 92 9.25 0.13 -29.51
C PRO A 92 9.05 1.60 -29.90
N ARG A 93 8.71 2.45 -28.92
CA ARG A 93 8.57 3.91 -29.11
C ARG A 93 9.83 4.56 -29.68
N SER A 94 10.97 3.86 -29.65
CA SER A 94 12.26 4.34 -30.12
C SER A 94 12.42 4.36 -31.65
N ARG A 95 11.58 3.66 -32.42
CA ARG A 95 11.75 3.62 -33.90
C ARG A 95 11.25 4.87 -34.63
N TYR A 96 10.44 5.72 -34.00
CA TYR A 96 9.81 6.87 -34.65
C TYR A 96 10.20 8.24 -34.05
N VAL A 97 11.06 8.28 -33.02
CA VAL A 97 11.46 9.54 -32.39
C VAL A 97 12.98 9.63 -32.34
N THR A 98 13.57 10.31 -33.32
CA THR A 98 14.93 10.84 -33.18
C THR A 98 14.85 12.04 -32.24
N CYS A 99 15.19 11.84 -30.97
CA CYS A 99 15.28 12.93 -30.00
C CYS A 99 16.48 13.82 -30.34
N SER A 100 16.26 14.85 -31.16
CA SER A 100 17.24 15.92 -31.37
C SER A 100 17.18 16.94 -30.23
N CYS A 101 18.33 17.51 -29.92
CA CYS A 101 18.43 18.62 -29.00
C CYS A 101 17.66 19.82 -29.57
N THR A 102 16.66 20.34 -28.86
CA THR A 102 15.89 21.51 -29.30
C THR A 102 16.71 22.82 -29.28
N ILE A 103 17.93 22.80 -28.75
CA ILE A 103 18.80 23.99 -28.65
C ILE A 103 19.81 24.03 -29.81
N CYS A 104 20.51 22.93 -30.06
CA CYS A 104 21.55 22.87 -31.09
C CYS A 104 21.19 22.00 -32.30
N GLY A 105 20.08 21.26 -32.24
CA GLY A 105 19.63 20.37 -33.33
C GLY A 105 20.28 18.99 -33.34
N ASP A 106 21.33 18.74 -32.54
CA ASP A 106 22.07 17.48 -32.59
C ASP A 106 21.24 16.28 -32.09
N PRO A 107 21.22 15.14 -32.82
CA PRO A 107 20.54 13.92 -32.39
C PRO A 107 21.31 13.14 -31.31
N SER A 108 22.55 13.52 -31.00
CA SER A 108 23.42 12.79 -30.08
C SER A 108 23.09 13.03 -28.60
N HIS A 109 22.39 14.11 -28.27
CA HIS A 109 22.14 14.51 -26.89
C HIS A 109 20.82 15.27 -26.78
N ASN A 110 20.29 15.42 -25.56
CA ASN A 110 19.03 16.14 -25.33
C ASN A 110 19.28 17.53 -24.73
N LYS A 111 18.24 18.37 -24.64
CA LYS A 111 18.31 19.73 -24.08
C LYS A 111 19.06 19.80 -22.73
N ARG A 112 18.90 18.77 -21.87
CA ARG A 112 19.46 18.76 -20.51
C ARG A 112 20.98 18.60 -20.50
N THR A 113 21.54 17.92 -21.48
CA THR A 113 22.98 17.67 -21.60
C THR A 113 23.62 18.50 -22.70
N CYS A 114 22.91 19.50 -23.23
CA CYS A 114 23.45 20.40 -24.24
C CYS A 114 24.46 21.35 -23.61
N SER A 115 25.68 21.39 -24.16
CA SER A 115 26.76 22.28 -23.70
C SER A 115 26.35 23.76 -23.72
N ILE A 116 25.48 24.16 -24.65
CA ILE A 116 24.93 25.52 -24.72
C ILE A 116 23.99 25.81 -23.54
N GLU A 117 23.13 24.87 -23.16
CA GLU A 117 22.25 25.04 -21.99
C GLU A 117 23.03 25.03 -20.67
N LEU A 118 24.05 24.17 -20.58
CA LEU A 118 24.94 24.08 -19.43
C LEU A 118 25.71 25.39 -19.22
N THR A 119 26.16 26.03 -20.29
CA THR A 119 26.85 27.33 -20.24
C THR A 119 25.93 28.50 -19.95
N ARG A 120 24.65 28.46 -20.35
CA ARG A 120 23.64 29.47 -19.95
C ARG A 120 23.33 29.39 -18.45
N LYS A 121 23.12 28.18 -17.92
CA LYS A 121 22.78 27.98 -16.50
C LYS A 121 23.89 28.37 -15.53
N THR A 122 25.15 28.15 -15.91
CA THR A 122 26.30 28.59 -15.11
C THR A 122 26.43 30.12 -15.05
N ARG A 123 26.04 30.84 -16.11
CA ARG A 123 26.01 32.31 -16.11
C ARG A 123 24.86 32.88 -15.27
N GLU A 124 23.76 32.15 -15.18
CA GLU A 124 22.57 32.54 -14.40
C GLU A 124 22.61 32.02 -12.95
N GLY A 125 23.75 31.52 -12.46
CA GLY A 125 23.95 31.16 -11.06
C GLY A 125 23.17 29.92 -10.57
N SER A 126 22.63 29.10 -11.47
CA SER A 126 21.88 27.90 -11.10
C SER A 126 22.80 26.67 -11.07
N ILE A 127 22.95 26.04 -9.89
CA ILE A 127 23.78 24.84 -9.70
C ILE A 127 23.19 23.69 -10.53
N ALA A 128 23.84 23.35 -11.63
CA ALA A 128 23.48 22.19 -12.44
C ALA A 128 24.00 20.90 -11.79
N THR A 129 23.16 20.20 -11.02
CA THR A 129 23.50 18.87 -10.50
C THR A 129 23.48 17.85 -11.64
N VAL A 130 24.65 17.56 -12.23
CA VAL A 130 24.82 16.49 -13.21
C VAL A 130 24.81 15.15 -12.47
N LYS A 131 23.65 14.49 -12.42
CA LYS A 131 23.57 13.07 -12.04
C LYS A 131 24.03 12.21 -13.22
N ASN A 132 25.32 11.88 -13.26
CA ASN A 132 25.87 10.89 -14.18
C ASN A 132 25.41 9.49 -13.76
N ASN A 133 24.37 8.98 -14.41
CA ASN A 133 24.06 7.55 -14.36
C ASN A 133 25.00 6.81 -15.31
N GLY A 134 26.14 6.38 -14.76
CA GLY A 134 26.89 5.18 -15.13
C GLY A 134 27.18 4.93 -16.61
N ARG A 135 28.28 5.51 -17.12
CA ARG A 135 29.18 4.80 -18.05
C ARG A 135 30.57 5.46 -18.01
N LYS A 136 31.54 4.79 -17.39
CA LYS A 136 32.95 5.20 -17.49
C LYS A 136 33.43 4.84 -18.88
N SER A 137 33.72 5.83 -19.72
CA SER A 137 34.54 5.66 -20.92
C SER A 137 35.77 6.55 -20.79
N LYS A 138 36.94 5.92 -20.65
CA LYS A 138 38.26 6.56 -20.75
C LYS A 138 38.44 6.99 -22.21
N VAL A 139 38.62 8.28 -22.46
CA VAL A 139 39.15 8.76 -23.73
C VAL A 139 40.41 9.54 -23.37
N ASN A 140 41.56 9.02 -23.81
CA ASN A 140 42.83 9.74 -23.71
C ASN A 140 42.85 10.79 -24.83
N VAL A 141 43.16 12.03 -24.49
CA VAL A 141 43.46 13.07 -25.48
C VAL A 141 44.98 13.16 -25.56
N THR A 142 45.54 12.76 -26.70
CA THR A 142 46.88 13.16 -27.14
C THR A 142 46.80 14.60 -27.65
N VAL A 143 47.74 15.43 -27.23
CA VAL A 143 47.89 16.80 -27.71
C VAL A 143 49.08 16.79 -28.67
N ASP A 144 48.85 17.15 -29.92
CA ASP A 144 49.84 17.74 -30.83
C ASP A 144 49.38 19.16 -31.16
#